data_AF-A0A661DB47-F1
#
_entry.id   AF-A0A661DB47-F1
#
_cell.length_a   1.000
_cell.length_b   1.000
_cell.length_c   1.000
_cell.angle_alpha   90.00
_cell.angle_beta   90.00
_cell.angle_gamma   90.00
#
_symmetry.space_group_name_H-M   'P 1'
#
loop_
_entity.id
_entity.type
_entity.pdbx_description
1 polymer ?
#
loop_
_entity_poly.entity_id
_entity_poly.type
_entity_poly.pdbx_seq_one_letter_code
_entity_poly.pdbx_strand_id
1 'polypeptide(L)' 'QKHLPVIRNEIVLLLSGQKYEEMVTPEGKEQLRSELIETINNILKKRKAKKGIDNIYFTSFVMQ' A
#
# COMPACT_ATOMS: atom_id res chain seq x y z
N GLN A 1 8.71 -1.59 14.77
CA GLN A 1 8.62 -0.19 14.28
C GLN A 1 9.69 0.22 13.26
N LYS A 2 10.78 -0.54 13.04
CA LYS A 2 11.97 -0.11 12.25
C LYS A 2 11.77 0.16 10.73
N HIS A 3 10.58 -0.09 10.17
CA HIS A 3 10.31 0.02 8.73
C HIS A 3 9.13 0.95 8.38
N LEU A 4 8.40 1.45 9.38
CA LEU A 4 7.17 2.24 9.19
C LEU A 4 7.36 3.53 8.37
N PRO A 5 8.42 4.33 8.56
CA PRO A 5 8.57 5.58 7.81
C PRO A 5 8.70 5.37 6.30
N VAL A 6 9.41 4.32 5.88
CA VAL A 6 9.65 4.05 4.45
C VAL A 6 8.43 3.40 3.82
N ILE A 7 7.78 2.46 4.52
CA ILE A 7 6.51 1.90 4.08
C ILE A 7 5.48 3.01 3.88
N ARG A 8 5.38 3.95 4.82
CA ARG A 8 4.48 5.10 4.70
C ARG A 8 4.80 5.98 3.50
N ASN A 9 6.08 6.29 3.27
CA ASN A 9 6.49 7.09 2.11
C ASN A 9 6.07 6.45 0.79
N GLU A 10 6.31 5.14 0.65
CA GLU A 10 6.00 4.39 -0.57
C GLU A 10 4.49 4.26 -0.79
N ILE A 11 3.71 4.09 0.28
CA ILE A 11 2.24 4.13 0.21
C ILE A 11 1.77 5.51 -0.30
N VAL A 12 2.30 6.61 0.23
CA VAL A 12 1.91 7.96 -0.20
C VAL A 12 2.26 8.19 -1.67
N LEU A 13 3.44 7.77 -2.11
CA LEU A 13 3.88 7.91 -3.49
C LEU A 13 2.98 7.10 -4.44
N LEU A 14 2.68 5.84 -4.09
CA LEU A 14 1.81 4.98 -4.88
C LEU A 14 0.40 5.59 -4.99
N LEU A 15 -0.17 6.05 -3.88
CA LEU A 15 -1.48 6.70 -3.88
C LEU A 15 -1.50 8.02 -4.67
N SER A 16 -0.41 8.77 -4.70
CA SER A 16 -0.34 10.05 -5.44
C SER A 16 -0.41 9.90 -6.96
N GLY A 17 -0.08 8.73 -7.49
CA GLY A 17 -0.12 8.44 -8.93
C GLY A 17 -1.43 7.82 -9.41
N GLN A 18 -2.31 7.41 -8.50
CA GLN A 18 -3.55 6.70 -8.83
C GLN A 18 -4.67 7.67 -9.19
N LYS A 19 -5.51 7.29 -10.16
CA LYS A 19 -6.68 8.09 -10.53
C LYS A 19 -7.80 7.88 -9.52
N TYR A 20 -8.44 8.98 -9.14
CA TYR A 20 -9.55 9.00 -8.19
C TYR A 20 -10.66 8.00 -8.56
N GLU A 21 -11.08 8.01 -9.82
CA GLU A 21 -12.20 7.20 -10.33
C GLU A 21 -11.93 5.70 -10.21
N GLU A 22 -10.67 5.30 -10.26
CA GLU A 22 -10.25 3.91 -10.12
C GLU A 22 -10.19 3.52 -8.62
N MET A 23 -9.80 4.42 -7.72
CA MET A 23 -9.68 4.11 -6.28
C MET A 23 -11.00 3.98 -5.53
N VAL A 24 -12.11 4.50 -6.08
CA VAL A 24 -13.42 4.45 -5.40
C VAL A 24 -14.23 3.20 -5.72
N THR A 25 -13.93 2.50 -6.82
CA THR A 25 -14.61 1.26 -7.19
C THR A 25 -14.13 0.09 -6.33
N PRO A 26 -14.97 -0.93 -6.09
CA PRO A 26 -14.53 -2.15 -5.43
C PRO A 26 -13.33 -2.81 -6.12
N GLU A 27 -13.33 -2.83 -7.45
CA GLU A 27 -12.28 -3.45 -8.26
C GLU A 27 -10.95 -2.71 -8.10
N GLY A 28 -10.95 -1.38 -8.18
CA GLY A 28 -9.71 -0.63 -8.02
C GLY A 28 -9.22 -0.58 -6.58
N LYS A 29 -10.10 -0.73 -5.57
CA LYS A 29 -9.67 -0.97 -4.18
C LYS A 29 -8.93 -2.29 -4.02
N GLU A 30 -9.42 -3.36 -4.65
CA GLU A 30 -8.73 -4.67 -4.63
C GLU A 30 -7.40 -4.62 -5.39
N GLN A 31 -7.37 -3.95 -6.54
CA GLN A 31 -6.14 -3.75 -7.30
C GLN A 31 -5.11 -2.96 -6.48
N LEU A 32 -5.53 -1.84 -5.89
CA LEU A 32 -4.69 -1.04 -5.00
C LEU A 32 -4.19 -1.86 -3.80
N ARG A 33 -5.04 -2.70 -3.20
CA ARG A 33 -4.65 -3.60 -2.11
C ARG A 33 -3.52 -4.53 -2.55
N SER A 34 -3.66 -5.16 -3.72
CA SER A 34 -2.66 -6.07 -4.28
C SER A 34 -1.33 -5.37 -4.54
N GLU A 35 -1.36 -4.21 -5.20
CA GLU A 35 -0.17 -3.40 -5.52
C GLU A 35 0.57 -2.95 -4.24
N LEU A 36 -0.17 -2.57 -3.21
CA LEU A 36 0.40 -2.18 -1.93
C LEU A 36 1.05 -3.36 -1.20
N ILE A 37 0.43 -4.55 -1.20
CA ILE A 37 1.01 -5.75 -0.61
C ILE A 37 2.33 -6.10 -1.29
N GLU A 38 2.35 -6.11 -2.62
CA GLU A 38 3.55 -6.39 -3.41
C GLU A 38 4.66 -5.37 -3.11
N THR A 39 4.33 -4.08 -3.16
CA THR A 39 5.27 -2.98 -2.91
C THR A 39 5.89 -3.08 -1.52
N ILE A 40 5.07 -3.30 -0.49
CA ILE A 40 5.54 -3.41 0.90
C ILE A 40 6.42 -4.65 1.07
N ASN A 41 6.03 -5.80 0.50
CA ASN A 41 6.83 -7.01 0.55
C ASN A 41 8.18 -6.85 -0.17
N ASN A 42 8.22 -6.14 -1.29
CA ASN A 42 9.45 -5.80 -1.99
C ASN A 42 10.39 -4.92 -1.14
N ILE A 43 9.85 -3.92 -0.44
CA ILE A 43 10.62 -3.09 0.49
C ILE A 43 11.16 -3.93 1.66
N LEU A 44 10.32 -4.77 2.25
CA LEU A 44 10.69 -5.63 3.37
C LEU A 44 11.79 -6.61 2.97
N LYS A 45 11.71 -7.20 1.77
CA LYS A 45 12.74 -8.07 1.19
C LYS A 45 14.06 -7.32 0.99
N LYS A 46 14.04 -6.12 0.38
CA LYS A 46 15.24 -5.27 0.21
C LYS A 46 15.90 -4.93 1.55
N ARG A 47 15.11 -4.82 2.61
CA ARG A 47 15.59 -4.51 3.98
C ARG A 47 15.92 -5.75 4.80
N LYS A 48 15.94 -6.95 4.19
CA LYS A 48 16.21 -8.24 4.87
C LYS A 48 15.29 -8.48 6.08
N ALA A 49 14.05 -8.01 6.01
CA ALA A 49 13.05 -8.31 7.02
C ALA A 49 12.76 -9.82 7.01
N LYS A 50 12.61 -10.40 8.21
CA LYS A 50 12.37 -11.85 8.35
C LYS A 50 10.98 -12.29 7.90
N LYS A 51 10.02 -11.37 7.78
CA LYS A 51 8.62 -11.62 7.43
C LYS A 51 8.07 -10.49 6.57
N GLY A 52 7.18 -10.85 5.65
CA GLY A 52 6.36 -9.95 4.86
C GLY A 52 5.02 -9.62 5.53
N ILE A 53 4.11 -9.05 4.76
CA ILE A 53 2.70 -8.86 5.09
C ILE A 53 1.83 -9.71 4.17
N ASP A 54 0.73 -10.23 4.71
CA ASP A 54 -0.20 -11.08 3.97
C ASP A 54 -1.40 -10.28 3.43
N ASN A 55 -1.84 -9.25 4.16
CA ASN A 55 -3.02 -8.46 3.81
C ASN A 55 -2.90 -7.00 4.28
N ILE A 56 -3.70 -6.14 3.64
CA ILE A 56 -3.90 -4.74 3.99
C ILE A 56 -5.40 -4.49 4.12
N TYR A 57 -5.77 -3.73 5.16
CA TYR A 57 -7.16 -3.36 5.42
C TYR A 57 -7.27 -1.84 5.36
N PHE A 58 -8.14 -1.35 4.48
CA PHE A 58 -8.52 0.06 4.45
C PHE A 58 -9.61 0.28 5.50
N THR A 59 -9.28 0.98 6.59
CA THR A 59 -10.21 1.25 7.70
C THR A 59 -11.00 2.54 7.51
N SER A 60 -10.50 3.45 6.70
CA SER A 60 -11.15 4.71 6.36
C SER A 60 -10.65 5.18 4.99
N PHE A 61 -11.57 5.71 4.19
CA PHE A 61 -11.28 6.48 2.99
C PHE A 61 -11.89 7.86 3.19
N VAL A 62 -11.05 8.83 3.55
CA VAL A 62 -11.46 10.23 3.68
C VAL A 62 -11.10 10.95 2.39
N MET A 63 -12.10 11.54 1.74
CA MET A 63 -11.96 12.35 0.54
C MET A 63 -12.40 13.78 0.90
N GLN A 64 -11.61 14.79 0.53
CA GLN A 64 -11.89 16.22 0.79
C GLN A 64 -11.93 16.99 -0.53
#